data_AF-A0AAV6CZR9-F1
#
_entry.id   AF-A0AAV6CZR9-F1
#
_cell.length_a   1.000
_cell.length_b   1.000
_cell.length_c   1.000
_cell.angle_alpha   90.00
_cell.angle_beta   90.00
_cell.angle_gamma   90.00
#
_symmetry.space_group_name_H-M   'P 1'
#
loop_
_entity.id
_entity.type
_entity.pdbx_description
1 polymer ?
#
loop_
_entity_poly.entity_id
_entity_poly.type
_entity_poly.pdbx_seq_one_letter_code
_entity_poly.pdbx_strand_id
1 'polypeptide(L)'
;MAVSTKVKLLTDRDVPFEELVPGLGVARAITSAGSTQLGGGYMRFAEDAEDAELADWTLEYDEVLFVQAGELTVVSDGGNTVARAGEAILIPKGAKVTYRGRAGTVCFYILWPFDWNIHRTGT
;
A
#
# COMPACT_ATOMS: atom_id res chain seq x y z
N MET A 1 -11.10 27.67 19.08
CA MET A 1 -10.31 26.44 18.89
C MET A 1 -11.01 25.60 17.84
N ALA A 2 -10.33 25.16 16.79
CA ALA A 2 -10.94 24.30 15.79
C ALA A 2 -11.22 22.92 16.41
N VAL A 3 -12.45 22.46 16.33
CA VAL A 3 -12.83 21.09 16.75
C VAL A 3 -12.24 20.14 15.72
N SER A 4 -11.18 19.42 16.10
CA SER A 4 -10.65 18.32 15.28
C SER A 4 -11.64 17.16 15.35
N THR A 5 -12.25 16.81 14.22
CA THR A 5 -13.16 15.66 14.14
C THR A 5 -12.35 14.37 14.21
N LYS A 6 -12.82 13.38 15.00
CA LYS A 6 -12.17 12.06 15.11
C LYS A 6 -12.20 11.26 13.80
N VAL A 7 -13.22 11.50 12.97
CA VAL A 7 -13.37 10.93 11.62
C VAL A 7 -12.65 11.82 10.62
N LYS A 8 -11.83 11.23 9.76
CA LYS A 8 -11.04 11.94 8.76
C LYS A 8 -11.38 11.41 7.37
N LEU A 9 -11.60 12.32 6.42
CA LEU A 9 -11.49 12.00 5.00
C LEU A 9 -10.01 11.80 4.68
N LEU A 10 -9.68 10.73 3.94
CA LEU A 10 -8.32 10.46 3.47
C LEU A 10 -8.29 10.52 1.95
N THR A 11 -7.37 11.29 1.38
CA THR A 11 -7.15 11.42 -0.06
C THR A 11 -5.70 11.13 -0.42
N ASP A 12 -5.44 10.87 -1.71
CA ASP A 12 -4.09 10.68 -2.24
C ASP A 12 -3.26 11.99 -2.28
N ARG A 13 -3.84 13.12 -1.85
CA ARG A 13 -3.20 14.44 -1.81
C ARG A 13 -2.84 14.89 -0.41
N ASP A 14 -3.29 14.16 0.62
CA ASP A 14 -3.13 14.58 2.02
C ASP A 14 -1.67 14.47 2.48
N VAL A 15 -0.93 13.52 1.92
CA VAL A 15 0.49 13.29 2.18
C VAL A 15 1.24 13.08 0.87
N PRO A 16 2.50 13.54 0.78
CA PRO A 16 3.30 13.34 -0.42
C PRO A 16 3.56 11.85 -0.66
N PHE A 17 3.69 11.49 -1.94
CA PHE A 17 4.20 10.19 -2.33
C PHE A 17 5.71 10.15 -2.15
N GLU A 18 6.20 9.10 -1.49
CA GLU A 18 7.61 8.75 -1.41
C GLU A 18 7.88 7.61 -2.39
N GLU A 19 8.90 7.76 -3.24
CA GLU A 19 9.29 6.68 -4.15
C GLU A 19 9.95 5.54 -3.37
N LEU A 20 9.40 4.33 -3.50
CA LEU A 20 9.90 3.14 -2.82
C LEU A 20 10.88 2.38 -3.71
N VAL A 21 10.53 2.26 -5.00
CA VAL A 21 11.35 1.75 -6.10
C VAL A 21 11.02 2.59 -7.34
N PRO A 22 11.88 2.63 -8.38
CA PRO A 22 11.62 3.42 -9.57
C PRO A 22 10.22 3.16 -10.15
N GLY A 23 9.41 4.21 -10.26
CA GLY A 23 8.06 4.13 -10.81
C GLY A 23 6.97 3.68 -9.83
N LEU A 24 7.28 3.39 -8.56
CA LEU A 24 6.30 3.09 -7.51
C LEU A 24 6.44 4.07 -6.34
N GLY A 25 5.44 4.95 -6.20
CA GLY A 25 5.28 5.84 -5.06
C GLY A 25 4.31 5.31 -4.02
N VAL A 26 4.54 5.63 -2.75
CA VAL A 26 3.64 5.35 -1.63
C VAL A 26 3.34 6.60 -0.79
N ALA A 27 2.08 6.81 -0.45
CA ALA A 27 1.59 7.91 0.37
C ALA A 27 0.85 7.34 1.60
N ARG A 28 1.44 7.46 2.80
CA ARG A 28 0.97 6.78 4.03
C ARG A 28 -0.13 7.54 4.79
N ALA A 29 -1.25 7.82 4.12
CA ALA A 29 -2.33 8.66 4.64
C ALA A 29 -2.99 8.13 5.94
N ILE A 30 -3.22 6.81 6.06
CA ILE A 30 -3.79 6.22 7.29
C ILE A 30 -2.79 6.33 8.44
N THR A 31 -1.54 5.96 8.19
CA THR A 31 -0.48 6.01 9.22
C THR A 31 -0.25 7.45 9.70
N SER A 32 -0.21 8.42 8.78
CA SER A 32 -0.05 9.84 9.09
C SER A 32 -1.23 10.40 9.90
N ALA A 33 -2.45 9.88 9.69
CA ALA A 33 -3.62 10.29 10.45
C ALA A 33 -3.50 10.00 11.96
N GLY A 34 -2.67 9.01 12.35
CA GLY A 34 -2.16 8.80 13.71
C GLY A 34 -3.23 8.50 14.77
N SER A 35 -4.36 7.92 14.38
CA SER A 35 -5.55 7.78 15.24
C SER A 35 -6.01 6.33 15.47
N THR A 36 -5.34 5.34 14.87
CA THR A 36 -5.70 3.91 14.94
C THR A 36 -4.44 3.04 14.89
N GLN A 37 -4.60 1.72 15.06
CA GLN A 37 -3.52 0.73 14.85
C GLN A 37 -3.40 0.27 13.39
N LEU A 38 -4.25 0.79 12.50
CA LEU A 38 -4.15 0.50 11.08
C LEU A 38 -3.04 1.34 10.46
N GLY A 39 -2.34 0.75 9.52
CA GLY A 39 -1.42 1.45 8.64
C GLY A 39 -1.97 1.49 7.24
N GLY A 40 -1.37 2.32 6.39
CA GLY A 40 -1.67 2.29 4.97
C GLY A 40 -1.89 3.66 4.36
N GLY A 41 -2.48 3.66 3.17
CA GLY A 41 -2.69 4.84 2.35
C GLY A 41 -2.77 4.47 0.88
N TYR A 42 -2.00 5.14 0.03
CA TYR A 42 -2.08 4.99 -1.42
C TYR A 42 -0.76 4.51 -2.01
N MET A 43 -0.85 3.65 -3.02
CA MET A 43 0.26 3.29 -3.92
C MET A 43 -0.07 3.83 -5.31
N ARG A 44 0.92 4.39 -6.00
CA ARG A 44 0.78 4.86 -7.38
C ARG A 44 1.95 4.35 -8.21
N PHE A 45 1.62 3.69 -9.30
CA PHE A 45 2.55 3.32 -10.36
C PHE A 45 2.56 4.45 -11.39
N ALA A 46 3.74 5.01 -11.67
CA ALA A 46 3.89 6.20 -12.52
C ALA A 46 3.31 5.96 -13.93
N GLU A 47 2.69 6.98 -14.52
CA GLU A 47 2.08 6.88 -15.86
C GLU A 47 3.11 6.87 -16.99
N ASP A 48 4.27 7.48 -16.74
CA ASP A 48 5.37 7.68 -17.69
C ASP A 48 6.53 6.69 -17.49
N ALA A 49 6.37 5.74 -16.57
CA ALA A 49 7.33 4.65 -16.35
C ALA A 49 6.89 3.37 -17.07
N GLU A 50 7.85 2.46 -17.31
CA GLU A 50 7.50 1.06 -17.60
C GLU A 50 6.84 0.43 -16.36
N ASP A 51 6.22 -0.75 -16.54
CA ASP A 51 5.62 -1.50 -15.44
C ASP A 51 6.62 -1.64 -14.29
N ALA A 52 6.23 -1.13 -13.11
CA ALA A 52 7.09 -1.10 -11.93
C ALA A 52 6.83 -2.30 -11.03
N GLU A 53 7.91 -2.80 -10.43
CA GLU A 53 7.91 -4.01 -9.62
C GLU A 53 8.58 -3.78 -8.27
N LEU A 54 7.91 -4.18 -7.19
CA LEU A 54 8.51 -4.36 -5.87
C LEU A 54 8.63 -5.86 -5.61
N ALA A 55 9.85 -6.39 -5.73
CA ALA A 55 10.13 -7.82 -5.61
C ALA A 55 10.52 -8.24 -4.19
N ASP A 56 10.35 -9.54 -3.92
CA ASP A 56 10.86 -10.24 -2.73
C ASP A 56 10.42 -9.62 -1.38
N TRP A 57 9.20 -9.11 -1.33
CA TRP A 57 8.65 -8.51 -0.12
C TRP A 57 7.98 -9.56 0.77
N THR A 58 8.48 -9.74 2.00
CA THR A 58 7.84 -10.59 3.00
C THR A 58 6.98 -9.75 3.93
N LEU A 59 5.68 -10.01 3.99
CA LEU A 59 4.76 -9.25 4.83
C LEU A 59 4.80 -9.76 6.27
N GLU A 60 5.15 -8.89 7.22
CA GLU A 60 5.09 -9.14 8.67
C GLU A 60 3.72 -8.79 9.28
N TYR A 61 2.76 -8.43 8.43
CA TYR A 61 1.43 -7.90 8.72
C TYR A 61 0.42 -8.47 7.71
N ASP A 62 -0.87 -8.40 8.05
CA ASP A 62 -1.93 -8.61 7.07
C ASP A 62 -2.10 -7.33 6.23
N GLU A 63 -2.35 -7.47 4.94
CA GLU A 63 -2.56 -6.35 4.02
C GLU A 63 -3.77 -6.59 3.11
N VAL A 64 -4.57 -5.54 2.91
CA VAL A 64 -5.60 -5.48 1.87
C VAL A 64 -5.25 -4.38 0.89
N LEU A 65 -5.24 -4.72 -0.39
CA LEU A 65 -5.06 -3.80 -1.51
C LEU A 65 -6.39 -3.66 -2.23
N PHE A 66 -6.85 -2.45 -2.48
CA PHE A 66 -8.01 -2.14 -3.30
C PHE A 66 -7.55 -1.32 -4.50
N VAL A 67 -7.76 -1.83 -5.71
CA VAL A 67 -7.34 -1.16 -6.94
C VAL A 67 -8.41 -0.12 -7.31
N GLN A 68 -8.02 1.15 -7.31
CA GLN A 68 -8.90 2.26 -7.70
C GLN A 68 -8.86 2.49 -9.22
N ALA A 69 -7.69 2.33 -9.82
CA ALA A 69 -7.47 2.49 -11.25
C ALA A 69 -6.34 1.57 -11.72
N GLY A 70 -6.37 1.17 -12.99
CA GLY A 70 -5.36 0.31 -13.60
C GLY A 70 -5.50 -1.17 -13.21
N GLU A 71 -4.36 -1.86 -13.12
CA GLU A 71 -4.29 -3.28 -12.82
C GLU A 71 -3.04 -3.60 -11.99
N LEU A 72 -3.24 -4.30 -10.88
CA LEU A 72 -2.19 -4.79 -10.00
C LEU A 72 -2.13 -6.31 -10.09
N THR A 73 -0.93 -6.85 -10.24
CA THR A 73 -0.64 -8.27 -10.07
C THR A 73 0.20 -8.47 -8.82
N VAL A 74 -0.26 -9.32 -7.91
CA VAL A 74 0.53 -9.82 -6.77
C VAL A 74 0.97 -11.24 -7.12
N VAL A 75 2.28 -11.42 -7.28
CA VAL A 75 2.90 -12.73 -7.53
C VAL A 75 3.30 -13.32 -6.20
N SER A 76 2.99 -14.59 -5.98
CA SER A 76 3.34 -15.35 -4.77
C SER A 76 3.67 -16.80 -5.14
N ASP A 77 4.11 -17.60 -4.16
CA ASP A 77 4.36 -19.04 -4.35
C ASP A 77 3.12 -19.79 -4.88
N GLY A 78 1.91 -19.30 -4.55
CA GLY A 78 0.64 -19.86 -5.01
C GLY A 78 0.22 -19.43 -6.42
N GLY A 79 1.01 -18.59 -7.09
CA GLY A 79 0.74 -18.05 -8.42
C GLY A 79 0.41 -16.56 -8.42
N ASN A 80 -0.19 -16.09 -9.53
CA ASN A 80 -0.48 -14.69 -9.77
C ASN A 80 -1.94 -14.38 -9.41
N THR A 81 -2.13 -13.41 -8.53
CA THR A 81 -3.43 -12.81 -8.24
C THR A 81 -3.51 -11.44 -8.94
N VAL A 82 -4.48 -11.27 -9.82
CA VAL A 82 -4.65 -10.03 -10.60
C VAL A 82 -5.92 -9.32 -10.16
N ALA A 83 -5.83 -8.03 -9.85
CA ALA A 83 -6.94 -7.16 -9.53
C ALA A 83 -6.96 -5.92 -10.43
N ARG A 84 -8.14 -5.54 -10.89
CA ARG A 84 -8.45 -4.36 -11.69
C ARG A 84 -9.25 -3.36 -10.86
N ALA A 85 -9.46 -2.18 -11.43
CA ALA A 85 -10.29 -1.14 -10.80
C ALA A 85 -11.60 -1.69 -10.21
N GLY A 86 -11.80 -1.49 -8.91
CA GLY A 86 -12.95 -1.98 -8.15
C GLY A 86 -12.73 -3.33 -7.43
N GLU A 87 -11.61 -4.00 -7.66
CA GLU A 87 -11.28 -5.30 -7.06
C GLU A 87 -10.25 -5.17 -5.93
N ALA A 88 -10.20 -6.19 -5.06
CA ALA A 88 -9.31 -6.22 -3.91
C ALA A 88 -8.50 -7.52 -3.83
N ILE A 89 -7.30 -7.42 -3.26
CA ILE A 89 -6.42 -8.54 -2.93
C ILE A 89 -6.19 -8.52 -1.41
N LEU A 90 -6.37 -9.67 -0.77
CA LEU A 90 -5.98 -9.91 0.61
C LEU A 90 -4.65 -10.69 0.62
N ILE A 91 -3.66 -10.19 1.33
CA ILE A 91 -2.38 -10.84 1.54
C ILE A 91 -2.22 -11.12 3.04
N PRO A 92 -2.20 -12.41 3.46
CA PRO A 92 -2.02 -12.75 4.86
C PRO A 92 -0.56 -12.56 5.30
N LYS A 93 -0.37 -12.27 6.59
CA LYS A 93 0.94 -12.23 7.24
C LYS A 93 1.77 -13.49 6.94
N GLY A 94 3.05 -13.28 6.67
CA GLY A 94 4.04 -14.33 6.36
C GLY A 94 4.14 -14.65 4.87
N ALA A 95 3.24 -14.12 4.03
CA ALA A 95 3.34 -14.27 2.59
C ALA A 95 4.57 -13.51 2.05
N LYS A 96 5.32 -14.17 1.16
CA LYS A 96 6.34 -13.54 0.33
C LYS A 96 5.73 -13.24 -1.04
N VAL A 97 5.82 -11.99 -1.47
CA VAL A 97 5.16 -11.52 -2.69
C VAL A 97 6.03 -10.58 -3.51
N THR A 98 5.65 -10.43 -4.77
CA THR A 98 6.12 -9.39 -5.67
C THR A 98 4.90 -8.59 -6.17
N TYR A 99 4.95 -7.27 -6.03
CA TYR A 99 3.91 -6.37 -6.54
C TYR A 99 4.30 -5.90 -7.93
N ARG A 100 3.40 -6.04 -8.91
CA ARG A 100 3.56 -5.56 -10.29
C ARG A 100 2.36 -4.72 -10.67
N GLY A 101 2.55 -3.42 -10.81
CA GLY A 101 1.49 -2.53 -11.26
C GLY A 101 1.77 -2.06 -12.68
N ARG A 102 0.73 -2.03 -13.51
CA ARG A 102 0.83 -1.37 -14.81
C ARG A 102 0.97 0.14 -14.63
N ALA A 103 1.60 0.82 -15.58
CA ALA A 103 1.66 2.28 -15.60
C ALA A 103 0.27 2.91 -15.36
N GLY A 104 0.20 3.91 -14.47
CA GLY A 104 -1.04 4.59 -14.08
C GLY A 104 -1.93 3.82 -13.09
N THR A 105 -1.48 2.66 -12.56
CA THR A 105 -2.22 1.93 -11.52
C THR A 105 -2.21 2.71 -10.20
N VAL A 106 -3.37 2.80 -9.56
CA VAL A 106 -3.54 3.43 -8.23
C VAL A 106 -4.25 2.46 -7.31
N CYS A 107 -3.67 2.21 -6.15
CA CYS A 107 -4.22 1.31 -5.13
C CYS A 107 -4.39 2.05 -3.80
N PHE A 108 -5.47 1.74 -3.08
CA PHE A 108 -5.54 1.99 -1.64
C PHE A 108 -5.07 0.74 -0.91
N TYR A 109 -4.27 0.88 0.13
CA TYR A 109 -3.83 -0.25 0.93
C TYR A 109 -4.03 0.01 2.41
N ILE A 110 -4.39 -1.04 3.14
CA ILE A 110 -4.54 -1.03 4.59
C ILE A 110 -3.78 -2.23 5.13
N LEU A 111 -3.05 -2.03 6.21
CA LEU A 111 -2.32 -3.09 6.88
C LEU A 111 -2.54 -3.07 8.40
N TRP A 112 -2.35 -4.23 9.02
CA TRP A 112 -2.33 -4.35 10.47
C TRP A 112 -1.35 -5.44 10.92
N PRO A 113 -0.56 -5.19 11.98
CA PRO A 113 -0.42 -3.92 12.70
C PRO A 113 0.55 -2.95 11.97
N PHE A 114 0.32 -1.63 12.09
CA PHE A 114 1.17 -0.65 11.39
C PHE A 114 2.60 -0.52 11.93
N ASP A 115 2.79 -0.82 13.21
CA ASP A 115 4.02 -0.68 13.96
C ASP A 115 4.91 -1.94 13.91
N TRP A 116 4.69 -2.80 12.91
CA TRP A 116 5.42 -4.05 12.71
C TRP A 116 6.96 -3.90 12.75
N ASN A 117 7.49 -2.71 12.44
CA ASN A 117 8.93 -2.43 12.45
C ASN A 117 9.43 -1.64 13.67
N ILE A 118 8.55 -1.15 14.57
CA ILE A 118 8.95 -0.27 15.68
C ILE A 118 9.78 -1.02 16.75
N HIS A 119 9.67 -2.35 16.82
CA HIS A 119 10.40 -3.18 17.79
C HIS A 119 11.77 -3.68 17.29
N ARG A 120 12.24 -3.26 16.11
CA ARG A 120 13.54 -3.68 15.54
C ARG A 120 14.71 -2.73 15.86
N THR A 121 14.45 -1.57 16.45
CA THR A 121 15.48 -0.58 16.87
C THR A 121 15.84 -0.65 18.35
N GLY A 122 15.59 -1.79 19.01
CA GLY A 122 16.10 -2.07 20.35
C GLY A 122 17.41 -2.86 20.31
N THR A 123 18.53 -2.17 20.15
CA THR A 123 19.86 -2.61 20.64
C THR A 123 20.14 -1.98 21.98
#